data_AF-A0A7J5GA73-F1
#
_entry.id   AF-A0A7J5GA73-F1
#
_cell.length_a   1.000
_cell.length_b   1.000
_cell.length_c   1.000
_cell.angle_alpha   90.00
_cell.angle_beta   90.00
_cell.angle_gamma   90.00
#
_symmetry.space_group_name_H-M   'P 1'
#
loop_
_entity.id
_entity.type
_entity.pdbx_description
1 polymer ?
#
loop_
_entity_poly.entity_id
_entity_poly.type
_entity_poly.pdbx_seq_one_letter_code
_entity_poly.pdbx_strand_id
1 'polypeptide(L)'
;MSKNIKEWLESRVNVIIERQEKDIEKYTDCFNEDYDYFFRWYAEAMYKSQMEYKELCALRSIIKESGIDEIEKAIETRRYNLEHDLLECSLKCRSTSEAMNVAHVWMIEEKQDLRNMYCRFLSEIAEGKKIEG
;
A
#
# COMPACT_ATOMS: atom_id res chain seq x y z
N MET A 1 -5.54 -26.99 1.07
CA MET A 1 -5.95 -26.52 -0.27
C MET A 1 -5.91 -25.00 -0.34
N SER A 2 -6.47 -24.26 0.63
CA SER A 2 -6.22 -22.80 0.85
C SER A 2 -4.75 -22.35 0.97
N LYS A 3 -3.82 -23.30 1.06
CA LYS A 3 -2.37 -23.07 1.12
C LYS A 3 -1.87 -22.39 -0.15
N ASN A 4 -2.46 -22.68 -1.33
CA ASN A 4 -2.01 -22.10 -2.60
C ASN A 4 -2.34 -20.59 -2.70
N ILE A 5 -3.58 -20.20 -2.36
CA ILE A 5 -3.99 -18.78 -2.36
C ILE A 5 -3.22 -17.97 -1.31
N LYS A 6 -3.07 -18.53 -0.10
CA LYS A 6 -2.32 -17.87 0.98
C LYS A 6 -0.83 -17.72 0.62
N GLU A 7 -0.19 -18.77 0.10
CA GLU A 7 1.22 -18.72 -0.34
C GLU A 7 1.40 -17.75 -1.51
N TRP A 8 0.46 -17.70 -2.46
CA TRP A 8 0.46 -16.72 -3.55
C TRP A 8 0.40 -15.29 -3.01
N LEU A 9 -0.55 -14.99 -2.11
CA LEU A 9 -0.72 -13.66 -1.56
C LEU A 9 0.50 -13.24 -0.72
N GLU A 10 1.03 -14.16 0.10
CA GLU A 10 2.26 -13.91 0.88
C GLU A 10 3.44 -13.59 -0.04
N SER A 11 3.64 -14.38 -1.11
CA SER A 11 4.66 -14.12 -2.12
C SER A 11 4.48 -12.76 -2.78
N ARG A 12 3.25 -12.42 -3.17
CA ARG A 12 2.94 -11.15 -3.83
C ARG A 12 3.22 -9.96 -2.93
N VAL A 13 2.80 -10.01 -1.67
CA VAL A 13 3.06 -8.97 -0.68
C VAL A 13 4.55 -8.82 -0.41
N ASN A 14 5.28 -9.92 -0.27
CA ASN A 14 6.74 -9.89 -0.05
C ASN A 14 7.50 -9.23 -1.21
N VAL A 15 7.15 -9.56 -2.47
CA VAL A 15 7.78 -8.94 -3.64
C VAL A 15 7.59 -7.42 -3.65
N ILE A 16 6.41 -6.93 -3.26
CA ILE A 16 6.16 -5.49 -3.22
C ILE A 16 6.94 -4.85 -2.07
N ILE A 17 6.96 -5.48 -0.88
CA ILE A 17 7.77 -5.01 0.26
C ILE A 17 9.25 -4.90 -0.11
N GLU A 18 9.84 -5.93 -0.72
CA GLU A 18 11.25 -5.92 -1.15
C GLU A 18 11.54 -4.82 -2.18
N ARG A 19 10.58 -4.54 -3.06
CA ARG A 19 10.69 -3.42 -3.99
C ARG A 19 10.70 -2.09 -3.23
N GLN A 20 9.77 -1.91 -2.29
CA GLN A 20 9.69 -0.67 -1.52
C GLN A 20 10.91 -0.45 -0.62
N GLU A 21 11.48 -1.52 -0.04
CA GLU A 21 12.74 -1.45 0.70
C GLU A 21 13.88 -0.90 -0.18
N LYS A 22 14.02 -1.40 -1.41
CA LYS A 22 15.04 -0.93 -2.38
C LYS A 22 14.80 0.52 -2.82
N ASP A 23 13.54 0.87 -3.09
CA ASP A 23 13.18 2.23 -3.48
C ASP A 23 13.47 3.22 -2.33
N ILE A 24 13.10 2.86 -1.09
CA ILE A 24 13.39 3.66 0.12
C ILE A 24 14.90 3.82 0.35
N GLU A 25 15.68 2.74 0.23
CA GLU A 25 17.14 2.78 0.36
C GLU A 25 17.76 3.73 -0.68
N LYS A 26 17.40 3.55 -1.96
CA LYS A 26 17.85 4.42 -3.06
C LYS A 26 17.52 5.89 -2.80
N TYR A 27 16.29 6.19 -2.38
CA TYR A 27 15.89 7.57 -2.14
C TYR A 27 16.56 8.17 -0.90
N THR A 28 16.89 7.35 0.09
CA THR A 28 17.66 7.76 1.27
C THR A 28 19.09 8.15 0.89
N ASP A 29 19.73 7.38 0.00
CA ASP A 29 21.05 7.73 -0.52
C ASP A 29 21.01 9.05 -1.29
N CYS A 30 20.03 9.24 -2.18
CA CYS A 30 19.85 10.52 -2.89
C CYS A 30 19.61 11.69 -1.93
N PHE A 31 18.82 11.49 -0.86
CA PHE A 31 18.59 12.51 0.17
C PHE A 31 19.88 12.91 0.90
N ASN A 32 20.73 11.92 1.22
CA ASN A 32 22.00 12.15 1.93
C ASN A 32 23.06 12.82 1.03
N GLU A 33 23.01 12.59 -0.28
CA GLU A 33 23.95 13.17 -1.25
C GLU A 33 23.56 14.60 -1.67
N ASP A 34 22.31 14.82 -2.08
CA ASP A 34 21.81 16.10 -2.57
C ASP A 34 20.33 16.27 -2.21
N TYR A 35 20.09 17.04 -1.15
CA TYR A 35 18.74 17.33 -0.68
C TYR A 35 17.88 18.09 -1.70
N ASP A 36 18.44 19.07 -2.45
CA ASP A 36 17.65 19.83 -3.43
C ASP A 36 17.17 18.91 -4.55
N TYR A 37 18.09 18.07 -5.05
CA TYR A 37 17.76 17.09 -6.08
C TYR A 37 16.74 16.06 -5.58
N PHE A 38 16.95 15.49 -4.39
CA PHE A 38 15.98 14.57 -3.77
C PHE A 38 14.60 15.22 -3.64
N PHE A 39 14.54 16.45 -3.11
CA PHE A 39 13.27 17.11 -2.84
C PHE A 39 12.46 17.30 -4.13
N ARG A 40 13.14 17.68 -5.22
CA ARG A 40 12.49 17.98 -6.51
C ARG A 40 12.09 16.74 -7.30
N TRP A 41 12.80 15.62 -7.14
CA TRP A 41 12.62 14.43 -7.99
C TRP A 41 12.07 13.20 -7.27
N TYR A 42 12.33 13.06 -5.96
CA TYR A 42 12.08 11.83 -5.22
C TYR A 42 11.24 12.00 -3.95
N ALA A 43 10.96 13.22 -3.48
CA ALA A 43 10.16 13.41 -2.26
C ALA A 43 8.79 12.72 -2.33
N GLU A 44 8.08 12.86 -3.44
CA GLU A 44 6.79 12.19 -3.65
C GLU A 44 6.93 10.67 -3.66
N ALA A 45 7.87 10.15 -4.47
CA ALA A 45 8.09 8.71 -4.61
C ALA A 45 8.47 8.08 -3.27
N MET A 46 9.37 8.71 -2.52
CA MET A 46 9.77 8.29 -1.17
C MET A 46 8.58 8.30 -0.20
N TYR A 47 7.76 9.35 -0.23
CA TYR A 47 6.56 9.44 0.62
C TYR A 47 5.59 8.29 0.34
N LYS A 48 5.28 8.04 -0.93
CA LYS A 48 4.41 6.95 -1.38
C LYS A 48 4.97 5.57 -1.05
N SER A 49 6.26 5.34 -1.33
CA SER A 49 6.97 4.11 -0.97
C SER A 49 6.90 3.79 0.52
N GLN A 50 7.08 4.78 1.40
CA GLN A 50 6.97 4.59 2.85
C GLN A 50 5.55 4.23 3.28
N MET A 51 4.54 4.86 2.68
CA MET A 51 3.14 4.56 2.96
C MET A 51 2.80 3.11 2.56
N GLU A 52 3.13 2.71 1.33
CA GLU A 52 2.87 1.36 0.83
C GLU A 52 3.62 0.31 1.64
N TYR A 53 4.91 0.54 1.92
CA TYR A 53 5.73 -0.36 2.74
C TYR A 53 5.12 -0.60 4.12
N LYS A 54 4.69 0.47 4.81
CA LYS A 54 4.09 0.37 6.14
C LYS A 54 2.79 -0.44 6.09
N GLU A 55 1.93 -0.16 5.12
CA GLU A 55 0.65 -0.85 4.97
C GLU A 55 0.85 -2.34 4.65
N LEU A 56 1.75 -2.66 3.72
CA LEU A 56 2.01 -4.05 3.34
C LEU A 56 2.75 -4.83 4.42
N CYS A 57 3.62 -4.20 5.21
CA CYS A 57 4.18 -4.84 6.40
C CYS A 57 3.09 -5.22 7.41
N ALA A 58 2.10 -4.35 7.64
CA ALA A 58 0.98 -4.65 8.51
C ALA A 58 0.11 -5.79 7.94
N LEU A 59 -0.15 -5.80 6.63
CA LEU A 59 -0.87 -6.88 5.98
C LEU A 59 -0.11 -8.22 6.05
N ARG A 60 1.21 -8.20 5.83
CA ARG A 60 2.08 -9.39 5.91
C ARG A 60 1.98 -10.07 7.27
N SER A 61 1.95 -9.31 8.36
CA SER A 61 1.79 -9.87 9.71
C SER A 61 0.47 -10.62 9.84
N ILE A 62 -0.63 -10.05 9.33
CA ILE A 62 -1.95 -10.71 9.33
C ILE A 62 -1.91 -11.99 8.48
N ILE A 63 -1.31 -11.93 7.29
CA ILE A 63 -1.17 -13.10 6.40
C ILE A 63 -0.48 -14.24 7.12
N LYS A 64 0.64 -13.98 7.81
CA LYS A 64 1.39 -15.02 8.51
C LYS A 64 0.55 -15.72 9.58
N GLU A 65 -0.19 -14.96 10.37
CA GLU A 65 -0.87 -15.44 11.57
C GLU A 65 -2.29 -15.98 11.33
N SER A 66 -2.91 -15.65 10.19
CA SER A 66 -4.36 -15.86 9.98
C SER A 66 -4.70 -16.88 8.90
N GLY A 67 -5.94 -17.40 8.92
CA GLY A 67 -6.51 -18.20 7.84
C GLY A 67 -6.94 -17.34 6.65
N ILE A 68 -7.28 -17.98 5.52
CA ILE A 68 -7.61 -17.25 4.29
C ILE A 68 -8.85 -16.36 4.43
N ASP A 69 -9.85 -16.79 5.20
CA ASP A 69 -11.10 -16.04 5.38
C ASP A 69 -10.89 -14.80 6.26
N GLU A 70 -10.05 -14.89 7.30
CA GLU A 70 -9.66 -13.73 8.10
C GLU A 70 -8.80 -12.75 7.30
N ILE A 71 -7.91 -13.25 6.44
CA ILE A 71 -7.09 -12.43 5.54
C ILE A 71 -7.99 -11.68 4.55
N GLU A 72 -8.94 -12.37 3.92
CA GLU A 72 -9.89 -11.75 2.99
C GLU A 72 -10.68 -10.64 3.69
N LYS A 73 -11.27 -10.91 4.86
CA LYS A 73 -11.98 -9.91 5.65
C LYS A 73 -11.10 -8.72 6.02
N ALA A 74 -9.82 -8.96 6.32
CA ALA A 74 -8.87 -7.89 6.64
C ALA A 74 -8.56 -7.00 5.41
N ILE A 75 -8.49 -7.59 4.21
CA ILE A 75 -8.32 -6.85 2.95
C ILE A 75 -9.59 -6.08 2.60
N GLU A 76 -10.78 -6.69 2.76
CA GLU A 76 -12.06 -6.01 2.56
C GLU A 76 -12.23 -4.80 3.48
N THR A 77 -11.89 -4.95 4.76
CA THR A 77 -11.96 -3.86 5.74
C THR A 77 -11.03 -2.71 5.36
N ARG A 78 -9.81 -3.02 4.91
CA ARG A 78 -8.87 -2.00 4.42
C ARG A 78 -9.39 -1.29 3.17
N ARG A 79 -9.88 -2.04 2.18
CA ARG A 79 -10.50 -1.46 0.98
C ARG A 79 -11.66 -0.55 1.35
N TYR A 80 -12.55 -0.99 2.24
CA TYR A 80 -13.69 -0.20 2.70
C TYR A 80 -13.25 1.11 3.36
N ASN A 81 -12.27 1.06 4.26
CA ASN A 81 -11.75 2.26 4.92
C ASN A 81 -11.11 3.23 3.92
N LEU A 82 -10.37 2.73 2.93
CA LEU A 82 -9.82 3.56 1.86
C LEU A 82 -10.92 4.19 0.99
N GLU A 83 -11.96 3.43 0.64
CA GLU A 83 -13.12 3.95 -0.09
C GLU A 83 -13.87 5.02 0.72
N HIS A 84 -14.04 4.80 2.03
CA HIS A 84 -14.61 5.81 2.92
C HIS A 84 -13.77 7.09 2.96
N ASP A 85 -12.46 6.98 3.15
CA ASP A 85 -11.55 8.13 3.14
C ASP A 85 -11.57 8.88 1.81
N LEU A 86 -11.71 8.18 0.68
CA LEU A 86 -11.70 8.79 -0.65
C LEU A 86 -13.05 9.43 -1.03
N LEU A 87 -14.17 8.93 -0.49
CA LEU A 87 -15.51 9.41 -0.83
C LEU A 87 -16.05 10.43 0.17
N GLU A 88 -15.80 10.22 1.46
CA GLU A 88 -16.45 10.96 2.54
C GLU A 88 -15.53 12.04 3.16
N CYS A 89 -14.21 11.92 2.99
CA CYS A 89 -13.26 12.89 3.54
C CYS A 89 -12.81 13.93 2.51
N SER A 90 -12.28 15.05 2.99
CA SER A 90 -11.80 16.13 2.13
C SER A 90 -10.58 15.68 1.31
N LEU A 91 -10.73 15.71 -0.02
CA LEU A 91 -9.63 15.47 -0.96
C LEU A 91 -8.54 16.56 -0.91
N LYS A 92 -8.85 17.71 -0.31
CA LYS A 92 -7.91 18.82 -0.14
C LYS A 92 -7.59 19.03 1.33
N CYS A 93 -6.32 19.21 1.65
CA CYS A 93 -5.91 19.75 2.93
C CYS A 93 -6.02 21.28 2.92
N ARG A 94 -6.30 21.87 4.08
CA ARG A 94 -6.30 23.33 4.30
C ARG A 94 -5.33 23.68 5.42
N SER A 95 -4.10 23.20 5.29
CA SER A 95 -3.02 23.52 6.20
C SER A 95 -2.41 24.87 5.87
N THR A 96 -1.88 25.56 6.87
CA THR A 96 -1.00 26.73 6.69
C THR A 96 0.38 26.35 6.17
N SER A 97 0.73 25.06 6.17
CA SER A 97 1.95 24.52 5.58
C SER A 97 1.67 24.01 4.17
N GLU A 98 2.29 24.63 3.17
CA GLU A 98 2.16 24.18 1.77
C GLU A 98 2.72 22.77 1.55
N ALA A 99 3.80 22.42 2.27
CA ALA A 99 4.35 21.06 2.23
C ALA A 99 3.32 20.02 2.71
N MET A 100 2.54 20.34 3.73
CA MET A 100 1.46 19.46 4.20
C MET A 100 0.31 19.37 3.18
N ASN A 101 0.00 20.47 2.50
CA ASN A 101 -1.02 20.46 1.45
C ASN A 101 -0.61 19.56 0.28
N VAL A 102 0.65 19.62 -0.13
CA VAL A 102 1.23 18.76 -1.17
C VAL A 102 1.28 17.30 -0.71
N ALA A 103 1.78 17.01 0.50
CA ALA A 103 1.84 15.66 1.04
C ALA A 103 0.44 15.01 1.16
N HIS A 104 -0.61 15.81 1.43
CA HIS A 104 -1.99 15.30 1.43
C HIS A 104 -2.44 14.84 0.05
N VAL A 105 -2.07 15.56 -1.03
CA VAL A 105 -2.37 15.12 -2.40
C VAL A 105 -1.71 13.77 -2.67
N TRP A 106 -0.42 13.65 -2.36
CA TRP A 106 0.32 12.39 -2.53
C TRP A 106 -0.29 11.24 -1.72
N MET A 107 -0.74 11.52 -0.49
CA MET A 107 -1.44 10.54 0.35
C MET A 107 -2.74 10.07 -0.30
N ILE A 108 -3.54 10.98 -0.87
CA ILE A 108 -4.81 10.63 -1.52
C ILE A 108 -4.56 9.77 -2.76
N GLU A 109 -3.56 10.11 -3.58
CA GLU A 109 -3.17 9.29 -4.73
C GLU A 109 -2.72 7.89 -4.30
N GLU A 110 -1.89 7.79 -3.27
CA GLU A 110 -1.44 6.49 -2.75
C GLU A 110 -2.60 5.66 -2.19
N LYS A 111 -3.57 6.29 -1.53
CA LYS A 111 -4.79 5.61 -1.08
C LYS A 111 -5.59 5.02 -2.25
N GLN A 112 -5.62 5.69 -3.40
CA GLN A 112 -6.28 5.17 -4.61
C GLN A 112 -5.53 3.94 -5.15
N ASP A 113 -4.20 3.99 -5.16
CA ASP A 113 -3.37 2.87 -5.63
C ASP A 113 -3.50 1.65 -4.70
N LEU A 114 -3.42 1.84 -3.38
CA LEU A 114 -3.68 0.80 -2.38
C LEU A 114 -5.07 0.19 -2.53
N ARG A 115 -6.10 1.02 -2.74
CA ARG A 115 -7.48 0.55 -2.96
C ARG A 115 -7.55 -0.35 -4.20
N ASN A 116 -6.91 0.05 -5.30
CA ASN A 116 -6.88 -0.73 -6.53
C ASN A 116 -6.11 -2.04 -6.35
N MET A 117 -5.03 -2.03 -5.59
CA MET A 117 -4.30 -3.24 -5.21
C MET A 117 -5.19 -4.23 -4.45
N TYR A 118 -5.91 -3.75 -3.43
CA TYR A 118 -6.82 -4.62 -2.67
C TYR A 118 -7.98 -5.16 -3.49
N CYS A 119 -8.51 -4.38 -4.43
CA CYS A 119 -9.48 -4.90 -5.40
C CYS A 119 -8.90 -6.08 -6.18
N ARG A 120 -7.67 -5.97 -6.69
CA ARG A 120 -7.01 -7.05 -7.42
C ARG A 120 -6.81 -8.28 -6.53
N PHE A 121 -6.31 -8.10 -5.30
CA PHE A 121 -6.15 -9.21 -4.36
C PHE A 121 -7.46 -9.93 -4.08
N LEU A 122 -8.55 -9.20 -3.82
CA LEU A 122 -9.86 -9.80 -3.59
C LEU A 122 -10.38 -10.54 -4.82
N SER A 123 -10.19 -9.99 -6.02
CA SER A 123 -10.56 -10.67 -7.27
C SER A 123 -9.80 -11.98 -7.46
N GLU A 124 -8.48 -11.98 -7.26
CA GLU A 124 -7.64 -13.17 -7.40
C GLU A 124 -7.93 -14.23 -6.32
N ILE A 125 -8.21 -13.81 -5.08
CA ILE A 125 -8.69 -14.71 -4.01
C ILE A 125 -10.01 -15.36 -4.41
N ALA A 126 -10.97 -14.57 -4.90
CA ALA A 126 -12.28 -15.07 -5.32
C ALA A 126 -12.18 -16.04 -6.52
N GLU A 127 -11.28 -15.79 -7.47
CA GLU A 127 -11.00 -16.70 -8.58
C GLU A 127 -10.34 -18.01 -8.10
N GLY A 128 -9.34 -17.91 -7.23
CA GLY A 128 -8.70 -19.08 -6.63
C GLY A 128 -9.70 -19.99 -5.90
N LYS A 129 -10.61 -19.39 -5.12
CA LYS A 129 -11.68 -20.13 -4.41
C LYS A 129 -12.64 -20.87 -5.36
N LYS A 130 -12.90 -20.35 -6.56
CA LYS A 130 -13.77 -21.00 -7.57
C LYS A 130 -13.12 -22.22 -8.24
N ILE A 131 -11.79 -22.21 -8.37
CA ILE A 131 -11.04 -23.33 -8.97
C ILE A 131 -10.91 -24.49 -7.98
N GLU A 132 -10.92 -24.21 -6.68
CA GLU A 132 -10.79 -25.19 -5.60
C GLU A 132 -12.12 -25.86 -5.18
N GLY A 133 -13.28 -25.31 -5.59
CA GLY A 133 -14.63 -25.82 -5.26
C GLY A 133 -15.22 -26.72 -6.34
#